data_AF-A0A1W9TLI8-F1
#
_entry.id   AF-A0A1W9TLI8-F1
#
_cell.length_a   1.000
_cell.length_b   1.000
_cell.length_c   1.000
_cell.angle_alpha   90.00
_cell.angle_beta   90.00
_cell.angle_gamma   90.00
#
_symmetry.space_group_name_H-M   'P 1'
#
loop_
_entity.id
_entity.type
_entity.pdbx_description
1 polymer ?
#
loop_
_entity_poly.entity_id
_entity_poly.type
_entity_poly.pdbx_seq_one_letter_code
_entity_poly.pdbx_strand_id
1 'polypeptide(L)'
;LFKELVNYDLELPLRRFTYDEVMDKYGSDKPDTRYGLEIQDFTVRFENTGATFIKGAIEKGEKVRGIVLENKADKFSRKRIDEYTESY
;
A
#
# COMPACT_ATOMS: atom_id res chain seq x y z
N LEU A 1 -16.92 24.64 -13.63
CA LEU A 1 -15.56 24.77 -13.05
C LEU A 1 -14.49 23.93 -13.76
N PHE A 2 -14.35 22.62 -13.55
CA PHE A 2 -13.28 21.83 -14.21
C PHE A 2 -13.38 21.81 -15.74
N LYS A 3 -14.60 21.61 -16.27
CA LYS A 3 -14.84 21.66 -17.72
C LYS A 3 -14.56 23.04 -18.33
N GLU A 4 -14.89 24.11 -17.61
CA GLU A 4 -14.74 25.49 -18.10
C GLU A 4 -13.30 26.01 -17.99
N LEU A 5 -12.57 25.61 -16.94
CA LEU A 5 -11.22 26.13 -16.67
C LEU A 5 -10.12 25.29 -17.32
N VAL A 6 -10.29 23.96 -17.38
CA VAL A 6 -9.25 23.03 -17.83
C VAL A 6 -9.75 22.01 -18.86
N ASN A 7 -10.96 22.20 -19.41
CA ASN A 7 -11.60 21.31 -20.38
C ASN A 7 -11.59 19.82 -19.96
N TYR A 8 -11.73 19.57 -18.66
CA TYR A 8 -11.77 18.22 -18.10
C TYR A 8 -13.19 17.85 -17.67
N ASP A 9 -13.70 16.75 -18.21
CA ASP A 9 -14.97 16.16 -17.78
C ASP A 9 -14.73 15.29 -16.55
N LEU A 10 -15.24 15.77 -15.41
CA LEU A 10 -15.10 15.10 -14.12
C LEU A 10 -16.20 14.03 -13.98
N GLU A 11 -15.80 12.78 -13.77
CA GLU A 11 -16.75 11.70 -13.48
C GLU A 11 -17.37 11.87 -12.09
N LEU A 12 -18.70 11.79 -12.04
CA LEU A 12 -19.48 11.87 -10.82
C LEU A 12 -20.35 10.60 -10.68
N PRO A 13 -20.58 10.11 -9.45
CA PRO A 13 -20.15 10.70 -8.17
C PRO A 13 -18.66 10.49 -7.90
N LEU A 14 -18.06 11.42 -7.15
CA LEU A 14 -16.69 11.26 -6.67
C LEU A 14 -16.60 10.02 -5.78
N ARG A 15 -15.51 9.25 -5.95
CA ARG A 15 -15.20 8.09 -5.11
C ARG A 15 -15.16 8.53 -3.65
N ARG A 16 -15.93 7.84 -2.81
CA ARG A 16 -15.94 8.03 -1.36
C ARG A 16 -15.25 6.87 -0.67
N PHE A 17 -14.61 7.18 0.43
CA PHE A 17 -14.02 6.20 1.31
C PHE A 17 -14.27 6.61 2.76
N THR A 18 -14.30 5.63 3.64
CA THR A 18 -14.14 5.84 5.07
C THR A 18 -12.68 6.10 5.42
N TYR A 19 -12.45 6.74 6.56
CA TYR A 19 -11.09 6.95 7.08
C TYR A 19 -10.34 5.61 7.25
N ASP A 20 -11.01 4.61 7.83
CA ASP A 20 -10.42 3.30 8.09
C ASP A 20 -9.98 2.60 6.80
N GLU A 21 -10.81 2.63 5.75
CA GLU A 21 -10.46 2.05 4.44
C GLU A 21 -9.22 2.72 3.83
N VAL A 22 -9.13 4.04 3.96
CA VAL A 22 -8.02 4.83 3.41
C VAL A 22 -6.73 4.56 4.18
N MET A 23 -6.82 4.47 5.51
CA MET A 23 -5.67 4.15 6.35
C MET A 23 -5.19 2.72 6.14
N ASP A 24 -6.11 1.76 5.98
CA ASP A 24 -5.73 0.37 5.73
C ASP A 24 -5.14 0.16 4.34
N LYS A 25 -5.64 0.85 3.31
CA LYS A 25 -5.18 0.70 1.92
C LYS A 25 -4.02 1.60 1.53
N TYR A 26 -3.89 2.78 2.10
CA TYR A 26 -2.91 3.78 1.64
C TYR A 26 -2.03 4.34 2.76
N GLY A 27 -2.38 4.10 4.04
CA GLY A 27 -1.63 4.62 5.17
C GLY A 27 -1.62 6.15 5.29
N SER A 28 -2.50 6.84 4.57
CA SER A 28 -2.58 8.30 4.50
C SER A 28 -4.03 8.72 4.31
N ASP A 29 -4.52 9.64 5.16
CA ASP A 29 -5.86 10.22 5.11
C ASP A 29 -6.17 10.96 3.79
N LYS A 30 -5.12 11.33 3.05
CA LYS A 30 -5.17 11.97 1.73
C LYS A 30 -4.45 11.08 0.72
N PRO A 31 -5.06 9.97 0.31
CA PRO A 31 -4.40 8.98 -0.52
C PRO A 31 -4.27 9.50 -1.94
N ASP A 32 -3.10 9.26 -2.55
CA ASP A 32 -2.94 9.46 -3.98
C ASP A 32 -3.42 8.21 -4.73
N THR A 33 -4.64 8.29 -5.25
CA THR A 33 -5.29 7.16 -5.94
C THR A 33 -4.77 6.92 -7.36
N ARG A 34 -3.83 7.74 -7.86
CA ARG A 34 -3.33 7.65 -9.25
C ARG A 34 -2.32 6.53 -9.46
N TYR A 35 -1.59 6.16 -8.41
CA TYR A 35 -0.46 5.23 -8.51
C TYR A 35 -0.83 3.75 -8.30
N GLY A 36 -1.99 3.46 -7.70
CA GLY A 36 -2.46 2.08 -7.47
C GLY A 36 -1.61 1.25 -6.50
N LEU A 37 -0.74 1.88 -5.71
CA LEU A 37 0.15 1.22 -4.75
C LEU A 37 -0.57 1.00 -3.41
N GLU A 38 -1.58 0.14 -3.42
CA GLU A 38 -2.33 -0.21 -2.20
C GLU A 38 -1.49 -1.12 -1.28
N ILE A 39 -1.59 -0.86 0.02
CA ILE A 39 -1.11 -1.71 1.11
C ILE A 39 -2.01 -2.94 1.14
N GLN A 40 -1.38 -4.11 1.10
CA GLN A 40 -2.06 -5.40 1.14
C GLN A 40 -1.74 -6.13 2.45
N ASP A 41 -2.75 -6.79 3.00
CA ASP A 41 -2.62 -7.63 4.19
C ASP A 41 -2.25 -9.07 3.80
N PHE A 42 -1.13 -9.54 4.34
CA PHE A 42 -0.61 -10.88 4.14
C PHE A 42 -0.65 -11.73 5.42
N THR A 43 -1.17 -11.20 6.53
CA THR A 43 -1.17 -11.84 7.85
C THR A 43 -1.68 -13.28 7.78
N VAL A 44 -2.84 -13.50 7.14
CA VAL A 44 -3.46 -14.83 6.97
C VAL A 44 -2.56 -15.80 6.20
N ARG A 45 -1.80 -15.31 5.21
CA ARG A 45 -0.89 -16.15 4.40
C ARG A 45 0.33 -16.61 5.21
N PHE A 46 0.66 -15.92 6.28
CA PHE A 46 1.83 -16.20 7.11
C PHE A 46 1.49 -16.91 8.43
N GLU A 47 0.24 -17.27 8.70
CA GLU A 47 -0.17 -17.96 9.95
C GLU A 47 0.63 -19.23 10.24
N ASN A 48 0.97 -20.00 9.19
CA ASN A 48 1.72 -21.26 9.31
C ASN A 48 3.20 -21.14 8.90
N THR A 49 3.76 -19.92 8.93
CA THR A 49 5.16 -19.72 8.54
C THR A 49 6.15 -20.26 9.57
N GLY A 50 7.29 -20.78 9.08
CA GLY A 50 8.44 -21.13 9.93
C GLY A 50 9.27 -19.93 10.37
N ALA A 51 8.99 -18.74 9.84
CA ALA A 51 9.68 -17.51 10.21
C ALA A 51 9.22 -17.05 11.61
N THR A 52 10.05 -17.29 12.62
CA THR A 52 9.75 -17.02 14.04
C THR A 52 9.42 -15.55 14.32
N PHE A 53 10.07 -14.61 13.64
CA PHE A 53 9.79 -13.18 13.81
C PHE A 53 8.40 -12.78 13.31
N ILE A 54 7.93 -13.37 12.20
CA ILE A 54 6.59 -13.12 11.66
C ILE A 54 5.55 -13.77 12.56
N LYS A 55 5.76 -15.03 12.93
CA LYS A 55 4.86 -15.78 13.82
C LYS A 55 4.67 -15.05 15.15
N GLY A 56 5.77 -14.58 15.76
CA GLY A 56 5.71 -13.83 17.00
C GLY A 56 5.01 -12.47 16.89
N ALA A 57 5.03 -11.81 15.73
CA ALA A 57 4.26 -10.60 15.47
C ALA A 57 2.76 -10.91 15.39
N ILE A 58 2.38 -11.96 14.64
CA ILE A 58 0.98 -12.38 14.48
C ILE A 58 0.38 -12.81 15.83
N GLU A 59 1.12 -13.58 16.64
CA GLU A 59 0.67 -14.02 17.97
C GLU A 59 0.42 -12.85 18.94
N LYS A 60 1.08 -11.70 18.73
CA LYS A 60 0.85 -10.46 19.49
C LYS A 60 -0.34 -9.63 18.97
N GLY A 61 -1.00 -10.08 17.89
CA GLY A 61 -2.06 -9.35 17.21
C GLY A 61 -1.55 -8.27 16.26
N GLU A 62 -0.28 -8.29 15.87
CA GLU A 62 0.28 -7.38 14.86
C GLU A 62 -0.04 -7.89 13.44
N LYS A 63 -0.07 -6.96 12.47
CA LYS A 63 -0.38 -7.28 11.07
C LYS A 63 0.87 -7.32 10.20
N VAL A 64 0.93 -8.27 9.28
CA VAL A 64 1.96 -8.38 8.25
C VAL A 64 1.41 -7.76 6.96
N ARG A 65 1.87 -6.56 6.63
CA ARG A 65 1.39 -5.79 5.48
C ARG A 65 2.53 -5.38 4.55
N GLY A 66 2.24 -5.17 3.28
CA GLY A 66 3.23 -4.76 2.29
C GLY A 66 2.63 -4.18 1.02
N ILE A 67 3.47 -3.57 0.19
CA ILE A 67 3.09 -3.02 -1.12
C ILE A 67 3.60 -3.97 -2.21
N VAL A 68 2.76 -4.30 -3.17
CA VAL A 68 3.13 -5.16 -4.30
C VAL A 68 3.49 -4.31 -5.50
N LEU A 69 4.71 -4.49 -6.01
CA LEU A 69 5.19 -3.84 -7.22
C LEU A 69 5.16 -4.82 -8.39
N GLU A 70 4.02 -4.88 -9.08
CA GLU A 70 3.84 -5.79 -10.21
C GLU A 70 4.77 -5.49 -11.37
N ASN A 71 5.44 -6.53 -11.90
CA ASN A 71 6.34 -6.44 -13.06
C ASN A 71 7.45 -5.40 -12.92
N LYS A 72 7.95 -5.17 -11.70
CA LYS A 72 9.09 -4.26 -11.44
C LYS A 72 10.32 -4.94 -10.87
N ALA A 73 10.35 -6.26 -10.71
CA ALA A 73 11.47 -6.97 -10.09
C ALA A 73 12.83 -6.64 -10.76
N ASP A 74 12.84 -6.47 -12.08
CA ASP A 74 13.98 -6.07 -12.90
C ASP A 74 14.52 -4.66 -12.58
N LYS A 75 13.67 -3.76 -12.06
CA LYS A 75 14.02 -2.38 -11.74
C LYS A 75 14.52 -2.17 -10.31
N PHE A 76 14.47 -3.21 -9.48
CA PHE A 76 14.90 -3.16 -8.08
C PHE A 76 16.11 -4.06 -7.89
N SER A 77 17.30 -3.47 -8.07
CA SER A 77 18.55 -4.12 -7.69
C SER A 77 18.68 -4.21 -6.17
N ARG A 78 19.56 -5.08 -5.68
CA ARG A 78 19.83 -5.21 -4.24
C ARG A 78 20.19 -3.88 -3.60
N LYS A 79 21.08 -3.12 -4.24
CA LYS A 79 21.46 -1.76 -3.81
C LYS A 79 20.25 -0.84 -3.62
N ARG A 80 19.31 -0.85 -4.58
CA ARG A 80 18.11 -0.02 -4.51
C ARG A 80 17.17 -0.44 -3.38
N ILE A 81 17.12 -1.74 -3.05
CA ILE A 81 16.35 -2.25 -1.90
C ILE A 81 17.01 -1.82 -0.58
N ASP A 82 18.34 -1.87 -0.51
CA ASP A 82 19.09 -1.46 0.68
C ASP A 82 18.89 0.04 0.96
N GLU A 83 18.85 0.90 -0.08
CA GLU A 83 18.54 2.34 0.05
C GLU A 83 17.20 2.61 0.78
N TYR A 84 16.16 1.81 0.51
CA TYR A 84 14.88 1.94 1.21
C TYR A 84 14.94 1.45 2.66
N THR A 85 15.87 0.56 2.98
CA THR A 85 16.03 -0.03 4.32
C THR A 85 16.83 0.90 5.23
N GLU A 86 17.83 1.60 4.70
CA GLU A 86 18.72 2.51 5.46
C GLU A 86 18.13 3.91 5.67
N SER A 87 17.08 4.27 4.92
CA SER A 87 16.45 5.60 5.02
C SER A 87 15.56 5.82 6.27
N TYR A 88 15.58 4.88 7.22
CA TYR A 88 14.80 4.91 8.47
C TYR A 88 15.67 4.82 9.72
#